data_AF-R5VWG9-F1
#
_entry.id   AF-R5VWG9-F1
#
_cell.length_a   1.000
_cell.length_b   1.000
_cell.length_c   1.000
_cell.angle_alpha   90.00
_cell.angle_beta   90.00
_cell.angle_gamma   90.00
#
_symmetry.space_group_name_H-M   'P 1'
#
loop_
_entity.id
_entity.type
_entity.pdbx_description
1 polymer ?
#
loop_
_entity_poly.entity_id
_entity_poly.type
_entity_poly.pdbx_seq_one_letter_code
_entity_poly.pdbx_strand_id
1 'polypeptide(L)'
;MMQLLEQKVDLTGYSVADLIVGKAVAFLFVKAKIKAVYAKVISRQGLKILNQYHIDCEYDNLTEQIINREKTDICPMEKATQNATNPEEAYLLIKQALAKLKT
;
A
#
# COMPACT_ATOMS: atom_id res chain seq x y z
N MET A 1 -6.57 0.39 -6.81
CA MET A 1 -5.56 -0.69 -6.95
C MET A 1 -6.16 -2.10 -6.84
N MET A 2 -6.80 -2.50 -5.73
CA MET A 2 -7.36 -3.86 -5.56
C MET A 2 -8.21 -4.35 -6.75
N GLN A 3 -9.13 -3.53 -7.24
CA GLN A 3 -9.98 -3.86 -8.39
C GLN A 3 -9.17 -4.17 -9.66
N LEU A 4 -8.10 -3.42 -9.93
CA LEU A 4 -7.25 -3.63 -11.11
C LEU A 4 -6.52 -4.97 -11.02
N LEU A 5 -6.03 -5.32 -9.82
CA LEU A 5 -5.42 -6.61 -9.54
C LEU A 5 -6.42 -7.77 -9.67
N GLU A 6 -7.66 -7.60 -9.21
CA GLU A 6 -8.73 -8.60 -9.36
C GLU A 6 -9.12 -8.82 -10.82
N GLN A 7 -9.15 -7.75 -11.61
CA GLN A 7 -9.40 -7.78 -13.05
C GLN A 7 -8.20 -8.27 -13.86
N LYS A 8 -7.07 -8.59 -13.21
CA LYS A 8 -5.80 -9.01 -13.85
C LYS A 8 -5.32 -8.02 -14.92
N VAL A 9 -5.54 -6.73 -14.68
CA VAL A 9 -4.98 -5.68 -15.54
C VAL A 9 -3.46 -5.72 -15.41
N ASP A 10 -2.76 -5.79 -16.55
CA ASP A 10 -1.31 -5.73 -16.56
C ASP A 10 -0.86 -4.27 -16.36
N LEU A 11 -0.20 -4.02 -15.23
CA LEU A 11 0.33 -2.71 -14.83
C LEU A 11 1.87 -2.74 -14.76
N THR A 12 2.49 -3.78 -15.31
CA THR A 12 3.94 -3.98 -15.24
C THR A 12 4.66 -2.76 -15.85
N GLY A 13 5.54 -2.14 -15.07
CA GLY A 13 6.34 -1.00 -15.54
C GLY A 13 5.64 0.36 -15.47
N TYR A 14 4.38 0.43 -15.03
CA TYR A 14 3.67 1.69 -14.89
C TYR A 14 4.20 2.50 -13.70
N SER A 15 3.83 3.78 -13.68
CA SER A 15 4.05 4.68 -12.54
C SER A 15 2.71 5.06 -11.90
N VAL A 16 2.70 5.32 -10.59
CA VAL A 16 1.49 5.67 -9.83
C VAL A 16 1.73 6.93 -9.02
N ALA A 17 0.73 7.81 -8.94
CA ALA A 17 0.68 8.89 -7.96
C ALA A 17 -0.47 8.65 -6.98
N ASP A 18 -0.19 8.66 -5.67
CA ASP A 18 -1.18 8.44 -4.62
C ASP A 18 -1.03 9.48 -3.51
N LEU A 19 -2.13 9.84 -2.85
CA LEU A 19 -2.13 10.81 -1.76
C LEU A 19 -1.53 10.22 -0.48
N ILE A 20 -1.81 8.94 -0.22
CA ILE A 20 -1.44 8.29 1.05
C ILE A 20 -0.95 6.88 0.76
N VAL A 21 0.36 6.66 0.91
CA VAL A 21 0.99 5.36 0.71
C VAL A 21 1.38 4.77 2.06
N GLY A 22 0.56 3.84 2.52
CA GLY A 22 0.82 3.00 3.68
C GLY A 22 1.52 1.69 3.32
N LYS A 23 1.88 0.86 4.33
CA LYS A 23 2.47 -0.47 4.11
C LYS A 23 1.59 -1.35 3.20
N ALA A 24 0.28 -1.31 3.41
CA ALA A 24 -0.68 -2.04 2.60
C ALA A 24 -0.63 -1.63 1.12
N VAL A 25 -0.68 -0.33 0.84
CA VAL A 25 -0.67 0.21 -0.51
C VAL A 25 0.65 -0.09 -1.21
N ALA A 26 1.77 0.04 -0.51
CA ALA A 26 3.10 -0.31 -1.03
C ALA A 26 3.15 -1.77 -1.50
N PHE A 27 2.63 -2.73 -0.71
CA PHE A 27 2.56 -4.12 -1.16
C PHE A 27 1.68 -4.32 -2.40
N LEU A 28 0.56 -3.57 -2.52
CA LEU A 28 -0.26 -3.64 -3.73
C LEU A 28 0.49 -3.14 -4.96
N PHE A 29 1.33 -2.11 -4.82
CA PHE A 29 2.18 -1.61 -5.90
C PHE A 29 3.24 -2.63 -6.31
N VAL A 30 3.87 -3.30 -5.32
CA VAL A 30 4.79 -4.41 -5.59
C VAL A 30 4.09 -5.54 -6.34
N LYS A 31 2.91 -5.96 -5.88
CA LYS A 31 2.13 -7.02 -6.54
C LYS A 31 1.73 -6.63 -7.97
N ALA A 32 1.43 -5.35 -8.20
CA ALA A 32 1.10 -4.80 -9.52
C ALA A 32 2.33 -4.58 -10.42
N LYS A 33 3.56 -4.82 -9.92
CA LYS A 33 4.82 -4.58 -10.64
C LYS A 33 4.97 -3.12 -11.12
N ILE A 34 4.52 -2.18 -10.29
CA ILE A 34 4.73 -0.75 -10.49
C ILE A 34 6.23 -0.45 -10.42
N LYS A 35 6.72 0.40 -11.32
CA LYS A 35 8.14 0.79 -11.37
C LYS A 35 8.43 2.01 -10.51
N ALA A 36 7.52 2.99 -10.48
CA ALA A 36 7.72 4.24 -9.75
C ALA A 36 6.45 4.74 -9.08
N VAL A 37 6.60 5.38 -7.91
CA VAL A 37 5.51 5.89 -7.09
C VAL A 37 5.82 7.33 -6.67
N TYR A 38 4.88 8.23 -6.91
CA TYR A 38 4.82 9.51 -6.20
C TYR A 38 3.80 9.41 -5.06
N ALA A 39 4.18 9.83 -3.85
CA ALA A 39 3.33 9.82 -2.68
C ALA A 39 3.26 11.21 -2.02
N LYS A 40 2.08 11.81 -1.89
CA LYS A 40 1.98 13.05 -1.10
C LYS A 40 2.35 12.82 0.37
N VAL A 41 1.91 11.68 0.94
CA VAL A 41 2.30 11.21 2.27
C VAL A 41 2.63 9.72 2.18
N ILE A 42 3.76 9.32 2.76
CA ILE A 42 4.16 7.91 2.86
C ILE A 42 4.50 7.53 4.30
N SER A 43 4.13 6.33 4.75
CA SER A 43 4.60 5.83 6.06
C SER A 43 6.00 5.24 5.97
N ARG A 44 6.74 5.21 7.09
CA ARG A 44 8.06 4.55 7.16
C ARG A 44 8.02 3.11 6.65
N GLN A 45 6.97 2.37 7.01
CA GLN A 45 6.81 1.00 6.55
C GLN A 45 6.46 0.93 5.07
N GLY A 46 5.63 1.84 4.56
CA GLY A 46 5.36 1.97 3.12
C GLY A 46 6.66 2.17 2.33
N LEU A 47 7.47 3.17 2.72
CA LEU A 47 8.74 3.47 2.07
C LEU A 47 9.72 2.28 2.17
N LYS A 48 9.79 1.63 3.33
CA LYS A 48 10.63 0.43 3.52
C LYS A 48 10.26 -0.69 2.54
N ILE A 49 8.96 -0.94 2.34
CA ILE A 49 8.50 -1.94 1.36
C ILE A 49 8.89 -1.54 -0.07
N LEU A 50 8.65 -0.29 -0.47
CA LEU A 50 9.04 0.16 -1.82
C LEU A 50 10.54 -0.01 -2.07
N ASN A 51 11.37 0.39 -1.10
CA ASN A 51 12.83 0.23 -1.17
C ASN A 51 13.27 -1.25 -1.23
N GLN A 52 12.67 -2.10 -0.40
CA GLN A 52 12.96 -3.54 -0.37
C GLN A 52 12.70 -4.22 -1.72
N TYR A 53 11.69 -3.74 -2.46
CA TYR A 53 11.31 -4.27 -3.76
C TYR A 53 11.80 -3.42 -4.94
N HIS A 54 12.71 -2.47 -4.69
CA HIS A 54 13.33 -1.63 -5.72
C HIS A 54 12.32 -0.85 -6.58
N ILE A 55 11.27 -0.31 -5.94
CA ILE A 55 10.33 0.62 -6.58
C ILE A 55 10.79 2.04 -6.28
N ASP A 56 11.04 2.82 -7.33
CA ASP A 56 11.44 4.22 -7.19
C ASP A 56 10.31 5.00 -6.50
N CYS A 57 10.64 5.80 -5.50
CA CYS A 57 9.62 6.57 -4.78
C CYS A 57 10.06 7.99 -4.47
N GLU A 58 9.24 8.95 -4.91
CA GLU A 58 9.30 10.34 -4.49
C GLU A 58 8.12 10.67 -3.58
N TYR A 59 8.32 11.54 -2.59
CA TYR A 59 7.26 11.91 -1.67
C TYR A 59 7.43 13.31 -1.07
N ASP A 60 6.32 13.95 -0.71
CA ASP A 60 6.37 15.24 -0.02
C ASP A 60 6.61 15.06 1.49
N ASN A 61 5.92 14.10 2.12
CA ASN A 61 5.94 13.91 3.58
C ASN A 61 6.14 12.46 3.98
N LEU A 62 7.09 12.22 4.89
CA LEU A 62 7.29 10.94 5.58
C LEU A 62 6.63 10.97 6.96
N THR A 63 5.86 9.95 7.31
CA THR A 63 5.25 9.79 8.63
C THR A 63 5.60 8.44 9.26
N GLU A 64 5.47 8.32 10.58
CA GLU A 64 5.66 7.04 11.29
C GLU A 64 4.63 5.98 10.85
N GLN A 65 3.36 6.38 10.74
CA GLN A 65 2.25 5.48 10.44
C GLN A 65 1.07 6.23 9.80
N ILE A 66 0.27 5.52 9.00
CA ILE A 66 -0.98 6.05 8.47
C ILE A 66 -2.09 5.89 9.51
N ILE A 67 -2.70 7.00 9.91
CA ILE A 67 -3.82 7.05 10.85
C ILE A 67 -5.15 6.95 10.09
N ASN A 68 -6.16 6.37 10.72
CA ASN A 68 -7.51 6.30 10.15
C ASN A 68 -8.13 7.70 9.96
N ARG A 69 -9.18 7.78 9.14
CA ARG A 69 -9.83 9.07 8.81
C ARG A 69 -10.42 9.78 10.04
N GLU A 70 -10.85 9.00 11.03
CA GLU A 70 -11.42 9.49 12.29
C GLU A 70 -10.35 10.00 13.28
N LYS A 71 -9.07 9.78 13.00
CA LYS A 71 -7.93 10.14 13.86
C LYS A 71 -7.96 9.49 15.25
N THR A 72 -8.53 8.29 15.34
CA THR A 72 -8.69 7.55 16.60
C THR A 72 -7.71 6.40 16.74
N ASP A 73 -7.23 5.82 15.63
CA ASP A 73 -6.35 4.65 15.61
C ASP A 73 -5.57 4.58 14.28
N ILE A 74 -4.64 3.64 14.18
CA ILE A 74 -3.95 3.28 12.94
C ILE A 74 -4.98 2.88 11.87
N CYS A 75 -4.72 3.28 10.62
CA CYS A 75 -5.53 2.88 9.48
C CYS A 75 -5.72 1.35 9.48
N PRO A 76 -6.96 0.83 9.35
CA PRO A 76 -7.23 -0.60 9.37
C PRO A 76 -6.41 -1.39 8.35
N MET A 77 -6.11 -0.80 7.19
CA MET A 77 -5.29 -1.42 6.15
C MET A 77 -3.81 -1.52 6.58
N GLU A 78 -3.27 -0.45 7.18
CA GLU A 78 -1.90 -0.41 7.71
C GLU A 78 -1.74 -1.47 8.80
N LYS A 79 -2.69 -1.54 9.74
CA LYS A 79 -2.71 -2.51 10.84
C LYS A 79 -2.83 -3.95 10.31
N ALA A 80 -3.73 -4.19 9.35
CA ALA A 80 -3.92 -5.53 8.76
C ALA A 80 -2.66 -6.09 8.09
N THR A 81 -1.77 -5.25 7.59
CA THR A 81 -0.54 -5.66 6.89
C THR A 81 0.72 -5.56 7.73
N GLN A 82 0.60 -5.20 9.02
CA GLN A 82 1.74 -4.95 9.91
C GLN A 82 2.75 -6.11 9.93
N ASN A 83 2.26 -7.35 9.97
CA ASN A 83 3.09 -8.56 10.01
C ASN A 83 3.30 -9.22 8.64
N ALA A 84 2.65 -8.73 7.58
CA ALA A 84 2.81 -9.28 6.25
C ALA A 84 4.26 -9.14 5.77
N THR A 85 4.79 -10.21 5.18
CA THR A 85 6.20 -10.33 4.77
C THR A 85 6.38 -10.31 3.25
N ASN A 86 5.31 -10.57 2.49
CA ASN A 86 5.33 -10.62 1.04
C ASN A 86 4.03 -10.07 0.42
N PRO A 87 4.02 -9.72 -0.88
CA PRO A 87 2.89 -9.04 -1.52
C PRO A 87 1.64 -9.92 -1.66
N GLU A 88 1.79 -11.24 -1.76
CA GLU A 88 0.67 -12.18 -1.88
C GLU A 88 -0.08 -12.31 -0.56
N GLU A 89 0.65 -12.48 0.54
CA GLU A 89 0.11 -12.48 1.90
C GLU A 89 -0.60 -11.16 2.20
N ALA A 90 0.06 -10.02 1.92
CA ALA A 90 -0.51 -8.70 2.14
C ALA A 90 -1.81 -8.50 1.34
N TYR A 91 -1.85 -8.93 0.08
CA TYR A 91 -3.05 -8.84 -0.75
C TYR A 91 -4.26 -9.57 -0.15
N LEU A 92 -4.05 -10.79 0.36
CA LEU A 92 -5.11 -11.55 1.03
C LEU A 92 -5.60 -10.87 2.32
N LEU A 93 -4.67 -10.37 3.14
CA LEU A 93 -5.00 -9.64 4.37
C LEU A 93 -5.78 -8.35 4.09
N ILE A 94 -5.39 -7.59 3.06
CA ILE A 94 -6.10 -6.39 2.61
C ILE A 94 -7.51 -6.75 2.13
N LYS A 95 -7.65 -7.81 1.32
CA LYS A 95 -8.94 -8.28 0.85
C LYS A 95 -9.88 -8.65 2.00
N GLN A 96 -9.37 -9.36 3.01
CA GLN A 96 -10.13 -9.69 4.21
C GLN A 96 -10.51 -8.46 5.03
N ALA A 97 -9.59 -7.51 5.21
CA ALA A 97 -9.84 -6.27 5.93
C ALA A 97 -10.93 -5.43 5.24
N LEU A 98 -10.90 -5.33 3.89
CA LEU A 98 -11.92 -4.63 3.12
C LEU A 98 -13.30 -5.26 3.26
N ALA A 99 -13.39 -6.59 3.33
CA ALA A 99 -14.67 -7.27 3.53
C ALA A 99 -15.31 -6.92 4.89
N LYS A 100 -14.49 -6.76 5.95
CA LYS A 100 -14.95 -6.39 7.30
C LYS A 100 -15.37 -4.93 7.45
N LEU A 101 -14.94 -4.05 6.56
CA LEU A 101 -15.30 -2.62 6.58
C LEU A 101 -16.54 -2.29 5.74
N LYS A 102 -17.02 -3.24 4.93
CA LYS A 102 -18.24 -3.09 4.12
C LYS A 102 -19.50 -3.54 4.87
N THR A 103 -19.33 -4.11 6.05
CA THR A 103 -20.36 -4.39 7.06
C THR A 103 -20.47 -3.25 8.03
#